data_AF-A0A6G1IG08-F1
#
_entry.id   AF-A0A6G1IG08-F1
#
_cell.length_a   1.000
_cell.length_b   1.000
_cell.length_c   1.000
_cell.angle_alpha   90.00
_cell.angle_beta   90.00
_cell.angle_gamma   90.00
#
_symmetry.space_group_name_H-M   'P 1'
#
loop_
_entity.id
_entity.type
_entity.pdbx_description
1 polymer ?
#
loop_
_entity_poly.entity_id
_entity_poly.type
_entity_poly.pdbx_seq_one_letter_code
_entity_poly.pdbx_strand_id
1 'polypeptide(L)' 'MPYLIDTPTNPRSFLTNNPVIYMDARSWGWPVESLPYRDDYCKSVRDEERQRGEYERRDRQLKEIWTEELERRRSEAE' A
#
# COMPACT_ATOMS: atom_id res chain seq x y z
N MET A 1 -1.15 -11.66 -5.70
CA MET A 1 -1.59 -11.72 -4.30
C MET A 1 -1.75 -10.29 -3.84
N PRO A 2 -2.91 -9.88 -3.32
CA PRO A 2 -3.09 -8.53 -2.80
C PRO A 2 -2.38 -8.37 -1.46
N TYR A 3 -1.78 -7.21 -1.26
CA TYR A 3 -1.12 -6.77 -0.04
C TYR A 3 -1.86 -5.57 0.50
N LEU A 4 -2.17 -5.61 1.79
CA LEU A 4 -2.67 -4.47 2.55
C LEU A 4 -1.46 -3.75 3.16
N ILE A 5 -1.42 -2.43 3.03
CA ILE A 5 -0.35 -1.58 3.57
C ILE A 5 -0.98 -0.41 4.32
N ASP A 6 -0.64 -0.27 5.60
CA ASP A 6 -0.98 0.91 6.39
C ASP A 6 0.21 1.87 6.39
N THR A 7 0.01 3.06 5.83
CA THR A 7 1.05 4.08 5.82
C THR A 7 0.94 4.96 7.07
N PRO A 8 2.05 5.43 7.66
CA PRO A 8 2.00 6.30 8.83
C PRO A 8 1.34 7.66 8.53
N THR A 9 1.30 8.06 7.27
CA THR A 9 0.74 9.35 6.81
C THR A 9 -0.74 9.29 6.46
N ASN A 10 -1.35 8.11 6.36
CA ASN A 10 -2.74 7.96 5.95
C ASN A 10 -3.48 6.96 6.86
N PRO A 11 -4.61 7.36 7.47
CA PRO A 11 -5.37 6.47 8.34
C PRO A 11 -6.07 5.32 7.60
N ARG A 12 -6.11 5.34 6.26
CA ARG A 12 -6.79 4.30 5.46
C ARG A 12 -5.76 3.40 4.79
N SER A 13 -5.89 2.10 5.02
CA SER A 13 -5.08 1.07 4.37
C SER A 13 -5.14 1.16 2.85
N PHE A 14 -4.04 0.81 2.19
CA PHE A 14 -3.95 0.71 0.74
C PHE A 14 -3.87 -0.75 0.32
N LEU A 15 -4.54 -1.08 -0.79
CA LEU A 15 -4.42 -2.39 -1.40
C LEU A 15 -3.50 -2.30 -2.63
N THR A 16 -2.44 -3.10 -2.66
CA THR A 16 -1.53 -3.17 -3.81
C THR A 16 -1.26 -4.62 -4.21
N ASN A 17 -0.93 -4.84 -5.47
CA ASN A 17 -0.39 -6.13 -5.94
C ASN A 17 1.13 -6.09 -6.11
N ASN A 18 1.78 -4.97 -5.77
CA ASN A 18 3.21 -4.80 -5.95
C ASN A 18 3.98 -5.41 -4.75
N PRO A 19 4.72 -6.51 -4.94
CA PRO A 19 5.47 -7.14 -3.86
C PRO A 19 6.67 -6.30 -3.39
N VAL A 20 7.20 -5.40 -4.21
CA VAL A 20 8.34 -4.54 -3.84
C VAL A 20 7.93 -3.59 -2.72
N ILE A 21 6.82 -2.87 -2.91
CA ILE A 21 6.28 -1.93 -1.91
C ILE A 21 5.97 -2.67 -0.60
N TYR A 22 5.42 -3.89 -0.68
CA TYR A 22 5.16 -4.72 0.50
C TYR A 22 6.45 -5.06 1.27
N MET A 23 7.51 -5.48 0.57
CA MET A 23 8.78 -5.85 1.21
C MET A 23 9.47 -4.63 1.83
N ASP A 24 9.46 -3.50 1.14
CA ASP A 24 10.04 -2.24 1.63
C ASP A 24 9.29 -1.74 2.86
N ALA A 25 7.95 -1.62 2.78
CA ALA A 25 7.09 -1.22 3.89
C ALA A 25 7.30 -2.13 5.11
N ARG A 26 7.41 -3.45 4.89
CA ARG A 26 7.74 -4.40 5.96
C ARG A 26 9.11 -4.14 6.58
N SER A 27 10.13 -3.86 5.76
CA SER A 27 11.49 -3.55 6.25
C SER A 27 11.55 -2.25 7.03
N TRP A 28 10.66 -1.31 6.70
CA TRP A 28 10.53 0.00 7.34
C TRP A 28 9.75 -0.03 8.65
N GLY A 29 9.10 -1.15 8.97
CA GLY A 29 8.26 -1.30 10.15
C GLY A 29 6.81 -0.84 9.97
N TRP A 30 6.34 -0.65 8.73
CA TRP A 30 4.94 -0.33 8.49
C TRP A 30 4.06 -1.57 8.71
N PRO A 31 2.82 -1.40 9.22
CA PRO A 31 1.88 -2.51 9.28
C PRO A 31 1.51 -2.97 7.86
N VAL A 32 1.72 -4.26 7.60
CA VAL A 32 1.44 -4.88 6.31
C VAL A 32 0.82 -6.26 6.49
N GLU A 33 -0.12 -6.60 5.62
CA GLU A 33 -0.74 -7.93 5.60
C GLU A 33 -0.74 -8.51 4.19
N SER A 34 -0.35 -9.79 4.07
CA SER A 34 -0.51 -10.55 2.83
C SER A 34 -1.86 -11.25 2.85
N LEU A 35 -2.76 -10.85 1.97
CA LEU A 35 -4.12 -11.38 1.98
C LEU A 35 -4.28 -12.51 0.94
N PRO A 36 -4.98 -13.60 1.30
CA PRO A 36 -5.39 -14.61 0.33
C PRO A 36 -6.25 -13.97 -0.77
N TYR A 37 -6.10 -14.40 -2.03
CA TYR A 37 -6.88 -13.85 -3.15
C TYR A 37 -8.41 -14.04 -3.00
N ARG A 38 -8.83 -14.99 -2.14
CA ARG A 38 -10.24 -15.29 -1.83
C ARG A 38 -10.78 -14.55 -0.61
N ASP A 39 -10.01 -13.66 -0.02
CA ASP A 39 -10.48 -12.90 1.14
C ASP A 39 -11.61 -11.94 0.72
N ASP A 40 -12.79 -12.09 1.33
CA ASP A 40 -13.96 -11.28 1.05
C ASP A 40 -13.72 -9.79 1.39
N TYR A 41 -12.79 -9.50 2.31
CA TYR A 41 -12.37 -8.14 2.64
C TYR A 41 -11.63 -7.44 1.48
N CYS A 42 -10.76 -8.17 0.77
CA CYS A 42 -10.09 -7.63 -0.40
C CYS A 42 -11.08 -7.27 -1.51
N LYS A 43 -12.11 -8.10 -1.68
CA LYS A 43 -13.16 -7.82 -2.66
C LYS A 43 -13.96 -6.58 -2.27
N SER A 44 -14.39 -6.47 -1.01
CA SER A 44 -15.16 -5.31 -0.56
C SER A 44 -14.37 -4.01 -0.71
N VAL A 45 -13.09 -3.99 -0.34
CA VAL A 45 -12.23 -2.81 -0.50
C VAL A 45 -12.04 -2.45 -1.98
N ARG A 46 -11.77 -3.44 -2.84
CA ARG A 46 -11.64 -3.19 -4.29
C ARG A 46 -12.94 -2.73 -4.92
N ASP A 47 -14.06 -3.30 -4.52
CA ASP A 47 -15.38 -2.93 -5.04
C ASP A 47 -15.76 -1.52 -4.58
N GLU A 48 -15.48 -1.14 -3.34
CA GLU A 48 -15.65 0.25 -2.86
C GLU A 48 -14.78 1.24 -3.63
N GLU A 49 -13.49 0.95 -3.79
CA GLU A 49 -12.56 1.84 -4.51
C GLU A 49 -12.91 1.93 -5.99
N ARG A 50 -13.38 0.83 -6.59
CA ARG A 50 -13.85 0.79 -7.98
C ARG A 50 -15.16 1.55 -8.16
N GLN A 51 -16.13 1.39 -7.26
CA GLN A 51 -17.40 2.13 -7.30
C GLN A 51 -17.19 3.64 -7.17
N ARG A 52 -16.17 4.05 -6.41
CA ARG A 52 -15.79 5.47 -6.25
C ARG A 52 -14.88 5.99 -7.37
N GLY A 53 -14.38 5.12 -8.26
CA GLY A 53 -13.39 5.48 -9.27
C GLY A 53 -12.03 5.89 -8.68
N GLU A 54 -11.76 5.51 -7.42
CA GLU A 54 -10.58 5.94 -6.67
C GLU A 54 -9.38 5.00 -6.83
N TYR A 55 -9.57 3.84 -7.47
CA TYR A 55 -8.55 2.80 -7.57
C TYR A 55 -7.20 3.32 -8.11
N GLU A 56 -7.21 4.00 -9.26
CA GLU A 56 -5.99 4.56 -9.85
C GLU A 56 -5.39 5.69 -9.01
N ARG A 57 -6.25 6.50 -8.38
CA ARG A 57 -5.82 7.60 -7.50
C ARG A 57 -5.11 7.06 -6.26
N ARG A 58 -5.63 6.00 -5.66
CA ARG A 58 -5.05 5.40 -4.45
C ARG A 58 -3.78 4.62 -4.75
N ASP A 59 -3.72 3.93 -5.88
CA ASP A 59 -2.47 3.29 -6.32
C ASP A 59 -1.37 4.34 -6.56
N ARG A 60 -1.71 5.48 -7.18
CA ARG A 60 -0.78 6.61 -7.34
C ARG A 60 -0.34 7.19 -6.01
N GLN A 61 -1.29 7.44 -5.10
CA GLN A 61 -0.99 7.97 -3.77
C GLN A 61 -0.07 7.05 -2.97
N LEU A 62 -0.29 5.73 -3.03
CA LEU A 62 0.61 4.77 -2.38
C LEU A 62 2.03 4.84 -2.97
N LYS A 63 2.14 4.95 -4.31
CA LYS A 63 3.44 5.08 -4.97
C LYS A 63 4.17 6.36 -4.59
N GLU A 64 3.46 7.49 -4.48
CA GLU A 64 4.01 8.76 -4.02
C GLU A 64 4.57 8.61 -2.60
N ILE A 65 3.77 8.11 -1.65
CA ILE A 65 4.19 7.89 -0.26
C ILE A 65 5.40 6.93 -0.17
N TRP A 66 5.40 5.86 -0.96
CA TRP A 66 6.51 4.90 -1.01
C TRP A 66 7.78 5.54 -1.58
N THR A 67 7.66 6.37 -2.62
CA THR A 67 8.82 7.06 -3.24
C THR A 67 9.42 8.09 -2.29
N GLU A 68 8.59 8.88 -1.61
CA GLU A 68 9.04 9.85 -0.61
C GLU A 68 9.79 9.17 0.55
N GLU A 69 9.27 8.05 1.06
CA GLU A 69 9.93 7.30 2.14
C GLU A 69 11.23 6.64 1.67
N LEU A 70 11.29 6.15 0.42
CA LEU A 70 12.52 5.65 -0.20
C LEU A 70 13.60 6.73 -0.27
N GLU A 71 13.24 7.92 -0.75
CA GLU A 71 14.17 9.05 -0.85
C GLU A 71 14.65 9.48 0.54
N ARG A 72 13.74 9.63 1.50
CA ARG A 72 14.06 9.98 2.89
C ARG A 72 15.09 9.02 3.49
N ARG A 73 14.87 7.71 3.35
CA ARG A 73 15.78 6.69 3.90
C ARG A 73 17.10 6.60 3.13
N ARG A 74 17.10 6.86 1.82
CA ARG A 74 18.33 6.93 1.03
C ARG A 74 19.19 8.10 1.50
N SER A 75 18.60 9.26 1.74
CA SER A 75 19.30 10.43 2.28
C SER A 75 19.79 10.26 3.73
N GLU A 76 19.14 9.42 4.54
CA GLU A 76 19.59 9.09 5.90
C GLU A 76 20.73 8.07 5.95
N ALA A 77 20.95 7.34 4.86
CA ALA A 77 21.99 6.31 4.76
C ALA A 77 23.33 6.83 4.19
N GLU A 78 23.35 8.06 3.66
CA GLU A 78 24.55 8.79 3.20
C GLU A 78 25.11 9.68 4.32
#